data_AF-A0A662IBZ9-F1
#
_entry.id   AF-A0A662IBZ9-F1
#
_cell.length_a   1.000
_cell.length_b   1.000
_cell.length_c   1.000
_cell.angle_alpha   90.00
_cell.angle_beta   90.00
_cell.angle_gamma   90.00
#
_symmetry.space_group_name_H-M   'P 1'
#
loop_
_entity.id
_entity.type
_entity.pdbx_description
1 polymer ?
#
loop_
_entity_poly.entity_id
_entity_poly.type
_entity_poly.pdbx_seq_one_letter_code
_entity_poly.pdbx_strand_id
1 'polypeptide(L)'
;MSRWPTVLGTEHIGAMAVANSVACLTLIVVLTVAFRGRRLRYQLRALRFMSGYLIMTLLLDLYLVGISRSSHAVLALLLSMVGVPLLWALVYRLWAKGE
;
A
#
# COMPACT_ATOMS: atom_id res chain seq x y z
N MET A 1 -30.34 -21.52 12.18
CA MET A 1 -30.09 -20.06 12.21
C MET A 1 -28.74 -19.78 11.57
N SER A 2 -28.71 -18.78 10.71
CA SER A 2 -27.82 -18.58 9.55
C SER A 2 -26.36 -18.26 9.90
N ARG A 3 -25.45 -19.18 9.54
CA ARG A 3 -23.98 -19.00 9.54
C ARG A 3 -23.44 -18.25 8.30
N TRP A 4 -24.34 -17.77 7.45
CA TRP A 4 -24.04 -17.18 6.14
C TRP A 4 -23.64 -15.69 6.11
N PRO A 5 -24.10 -14.79 7.02
CA PRO A 5 -23.78 -13.37 6.87
C PRO A 5 -22.30 -13.03 7.18
N THR A 6 -21.62 -13.87 7.97
CA THR A 6 -20.22 -13.64 8.34
C THR A 6 -19.24 -14.01 7.24
N VAL A 7 -19.52 -15.04 6.44
CA VAL A 7 -18.63 -15.51 5.36
C VAL A 7 -18.59 -14.49 4.21
N LEU A 8 -19.75 -14.01 3.77
CA LEU A 8 -19.85 -12.91 2.78
C LEU A 8 -19.15 -11.64 3.28
N GLY A 9 -19.32 -11.29 4.56
CA GLY A 9 -18.64 -10.15 5.16
C GLY A 9 -17.11 -10.26 5.10
N THR A 10 -16.54 -11.42 5.38
CA THR A 10 -15.08 -11.64 5.33
C THR A 10 -14.50 -11.59 3.92
N GLU A 11 -15.25 -12.04 2.90
CA GLU A 11 -14.80 -11.96 1.51
C GLU A 11 -14.80 -10.52 0.99
N HIS A 12 -15.83 -9.74 1.32
CA HIS A 12 -15.88 -8.31 0.97
C HIS A 12 -14.77 -7.51 1.66
N ILE A 13 -14.49 -7.79 2.93
CA ILE A 13 -13.38 -7.15 3.67
C ILE A 13 -12.04 -7.50 3.02
N GLY A 14 -11.83 -8.76 2.64
CA GLY A 14 -10.63 -9.20 1.92
C GLY A 14 -10.47 -8.51 0.57
N ALA A 15 -11.55 -8.38 -0.21
CA ALA A 15 -11.53 -7.70 -1.50
C ALA A 15 -11.22 -6.19 -1.35
N MET A 16 -11.79 -5.53 -0.33
CA MET A 16 -11.49 -4.12 -0.02
C MET A 16 -10.02 -3.93 0.39
N ALA A 17 -9.46 -4.85 1.17
CA ALA A 17 -8.04 -4.82 1.54
C ALA A 17 -7.15 -4.91 0.29
N VAL A 18 -7.41 -5.89 -0.59
CA VAL A 18 -6.69 -6.03 -1.86
C VAL A 18 -6.81 -4.76 -2.71
N ALA A 19 -8.01 -4.19 -2.83
CA ALA A 19 -8.21 -2.95 -3.57
C ALA A 19 -7.41 -1.78 -2.97
N ASN A 20 -7.34 -1.67 -1.64
CA ASN A 20 -6.53 -0.65 -0.96
C ASN A 20 -5.03 -0.85 -1.22
N SER A 21 -4.52 -2.08 -1.17
CA SER A 21 -3.11 -2.38 -1.51
C SER A 21 -2.78 -2.05 -2.97
N VAL A 22 -3.69 -2.35 -3.91
CA VAL A 22 -3.54 -1.99 -5.33
C VAL A 22 -3.57 -0.47 -5.52
N ALA A 23 -4.47 0.24 -4.84
CA ALA A 23 -4.52 1.71 -4.88
C ALA A 23 -3.22 2.32 -4.33
N CYS A 24 -2.68 1.76 -3.25
CA CYS A 24 -1.39 2.15 -2.69
C CYS A 24 -0.26 2.00 -3.70
N LEU A 25 -0.12 0.85 -4.35
CA LEU A 25 0.87 0.63 -5.40
C LEU A 25 0.70 1.61 -6.58
N THR A 26 -0.54 1.82 -7.01
CA THR A 26 -0.86 2.74 -8.11
C THR A 26 -0.42 4.17 -7.78
N LEU A 27 -0.67 4.64 -6.54
CA LEU A 27 -0.23 5.95 -6.09
C LEU A 27 1.30 6.07 -6.09
N ILE A 28 2.04 5.03 -5.69
CA ILE A 28 3.51 5.03 -5.72
C ILE A 28 4.01 5.17 -7.17
N VAL A 29 3.41 4.45 -8.12
CA VAL A 29 3.73 4.57 -9.55
C VAL A 29 3.42 5.97 -10.08
N VAL A 30 2.25 6.52 -9.75
CA VAL A 30 1.85 7.87 -10.16
C VAL A 30 2.84 8.92 -9.65
N LEU A 31 3.29 8.80 -8.40
CA LEU A 31 4.30 9.72 -7.85
C LEU A 31 5.64 9.62 -8.58
N THR A 32 6.02 8.43 -9.03
CA THR A 32 7.24 8.22 -9.85
C THR A 32 7.22 9.07 -11.11
N VAL A 33 6.06 9.23 -11.73
CA VAL A 33 5.86 10.07 -12.92
C VAL A 33 5.73 11.54 -12.52
N ALA A 34 4.92 11.84 -11.50
CA ALA A 34 4.62 13.20 -11.06
C ALA A 34 5.83 13.95 -10.50
N PHE A 35 6.85 13.24 -9.98
CA PHE A 35 8.08 13.84 -9.47
C PHE A 35 9.00 14.37 -10.58
N ARG A 36 8.73 14.11 -11.86
CA ARG A 36 9.51 14.65 -12.97
C ARG A 36 9.32 16.18 -13.06
N GLY A 37 10.33 16.94 -12.61
CA GLY A 37 10.35 18.41 -12.69
C GLY A 37 9.70 19.17 -11.51
N ARG A 38 9.29 18.49 -10.43
CA ARG A 38 8.81 19.13 -9.19
C ARG A 38 10.00 19.53 -8.30
N ARG A 39 9.83 20.53 -7.43
CA ARG A 39 10.83 20.90 -6.40
C ARG A 39 10.97 19.79 -5.35
N LEU A 40 12.20 19.54 -4.89
CA LEU A 40 12.55 18.55 -3.86
C LEU A 40 11.65 18.57 -2.62
N ARG A 41 11.35 19.77 -2.08
CA ARG A 41 10.49 19.91 -0.88
C ARG A 41 9.11 19.26 -1.04
N TYR A 42 8.51 19.35 -2.24
CA TYR A 42 7.22 18.71 -2.50
C TYR A 42 7.35 17.19 -2.67
N GLN A 43 8.43 16.73 -3.30
CA GLN A 43 8.71 15.30 -3.46
C GLN A 43 8.90 14.63 -2.10
N LEU A 44 9.72 15.20 -1.22
CA LEU A 44 9.94 14.71 0.15
C LEU A 44 8.65 14.71 0.98
N ARG A 45 7.82 15.76 0.86
CA ARG A 45 6.53 15.82 1.56
C ARG A 45 5.59 14.72 1.08
N ALA A 46 5.47 14.52 -0.23
CA ALA A 46 4.64 13.46 -0.80
C ALA A 46 5.16 12.07 -0.44
N LEU A 47 6.48 11.87 -0.44
CA LEU A 47 7.12 10.62 -0.03
C LEU A 47 6.82 10.30 1.43
N ARG A 48 6.88 11.30 2.32
CA ARG A 48 6.53 11.14 3.74
C ARG A 48 5.07 10.74 3.95
N PHE A 49 4.15 11.35 3.20
CA PHE A 49 2.74 10.96 3.22
C PHE A 49 2.54 9.52 2.73
N MET A 50 3.21 9.14 1.64
CA MET A 50 3.13 7.78 1.11
C MET A 50 3.74 6.74 2.04
N SER A 51 4.87 7.04 2.70
CA SER A 51 5.42 6.16 3.72
C SER A 51 4.40 5.91 4.83
N GLY A 52 3.73 6.96 5.32
CA GLY A 52 2.68 6.83 6.32
C GLY A 52 1.50 5.99 5.84
N TYR A 53 1.02 6.23 4.62
CA TYR A 53 -0.08 5.46 4.03
C TYR A 53 0.27 3.99 3.82
N LEU A 54 1.49 3.70 3.35
CA LEU A 54 1.99 2.34 3.19
C LEU A 54 2.12 1.61 4.53
N ILE A 55 2.62 2.27 5.58
CA ILE A 55 2.71 1.70 6.92
C ILE A 55 1.32 1.35 7.47
N MET A 56 0.35 2.27 7.34
CA MET A 56 -1.02 2.02 7.79
C MET A 56 -1.67 0.86 7.03
N THR A 57 -1.42 0.79 5.72
CA THR A 57 -1.92 -0.31 4.88
C THR A 57 -1.30 -1.66 5.28
N LEU A 58 0.01 -1.70 5.51
CA LEU A 58 0.70 -2.90 6.00
C LEU A 58 0.18 -3.36 7.36
N LEU A 59 -0.03 -2.44 8.31
CA LEU A 59 -0.58 -2.76 9.62
C LEU A 59 -2.01 -3.32 9.52
N LEU A 60 -2.84 -2.72 8.66
CA LEU A 60 -4.18 -3.20 8.39
C LEU A 60 -4.16 -4.61 7.79
N ASP A 61 -3.32 -4.85 6.78
CA ASP A 61 -3.22 -6.15 6.13
C ASP A 61 -2.70 -7.23 7.10
N LEU A 62 -1.70 -6.91 7.94
CA LEU A 62 -1.22 -7.78 9.01
C LEU A 62 -2.33 -8.14 10.01
N TYR A 63 -3.12 -7.15 10.41
CA TYR A 63 -4.26 -7.35 11.31
C TYR A 63 -5.32 -8.27 10.68
N LEU A 64 -5.64 -8.04 9.41
CA LEU A 64 -6.61 -8.85 8.67
C LEU A 64 -6.13 -10.29 8.46
N VAL A 65 -4.85 -10.50 8.17
CA VAL A 65 -4.25 -11.84 8.10
C VAL A 65 -4.34 -12.55 9.44
N GLY A 66 -4.07 -11.84 10.55
CA GLY A 66 -4.15 -12.39 11.90
C GLY A 66 -5.54 -12.88 12.30
N ILE A 67 -6.59 -12.17 11.89
CA ILE A 67 -7.99 -12.49 12.25
C ILE A 67 -8.64 -13.46 11.26
N SER A 68 -8.52 -13.19 9.97
CA SER A 68 -9.27 -13.90 8.94
C SER A 68 -8.52 -15.10 8.38
N ARG A 69 -7.17 -15.07 8.35
CA ARG A 69 -6.30 -16.00 7.59
C ARG A 69 -6.79 -16.29 6.16
N SER A 70 -7.58 -15.40 5.56
CA SER A 70 -8.11 -15.58 4.21
C SER A 70 -7.02 -15.37 3.16
N SER A 71 -7.14 -16.06 2.03
CA SER A 71 -6.22 -15.93 0.90
C SER A 71 -6.15 -14.49 0.38
N HIS A 72 -7.25 -13.72 0.49
CA HIS A 72 -7.31 -12.32 0.07
C HIS A 72 -6.50 -11.41 1.02
N ALA A 73 -6.56 -11.63 2.33
CA ALA A 73 -5.74 -10.88 3.27
C ALA A 73 -4.24 -11.15 3.06
N VAL A 74 -3.87 -12.40 2.79
CA VAL A 74 -2.48 -12.77 2.46
C VAL A 74 -2.04 -12.10 1.15
N LEU A 75 -2.90 -12.09 0.12
CA LEU A 75 -2.62 -11.41 -1.14
C LEU A 75 -2.46 -9.90 -0.96
N ALA A 76 -3.33 -9.25 -0.19
CA ALA A 76 -3.24 -7.83 0.13
C ALA A 76 -1.90 -7.51 0.82
N LEU A 77 -1.50 -8.32 1.81
CA LEU A 77 -0.21 -8.16 2.49
C LEU A 77 0.98 -8.29 1.53
N LEU A 78 0.98 -9.29 0.65
CA LEU A 78 2.04 -9.48 -0.35
C LEU A 78 2.13 -8.28 -1.31
N LEU A 79 0.99 -7.77 -1.78
CA LEU A 79 0.94 -6.56 -2.62
C LEU A 79 1.49 -5.34 -1.89
N SER A 80 1.10 -5.13 -0.63
CA SER A 80 1.59 -4.03 0.19
C SER A 80 3.09 -4.16 0.47
N MET A 81 3.63 -5.37 0.64
CA MET A 81 5.07 -5.59 0.79
C MET A 81 5.86 -5.16 -0.44
N VAL A 82 5.31 -5.30 -1.65
CA VAL A 82 5.92 -4.81 -2.89
C VAL A 82 6.01 -3.27 -2.91
N GLY A 83 5.15 -2.57 -2.18
CA GLY A 83 5.21 -1.12 -2.04
C GLY A 83 6.47 -0.62 -1.35
N VAL A 84 7.06 -1.41 -0.45
CA VAL A 84 8.28 -1.05 0.31
C VAL A 84 9.51 -0.89 -0.61
N PRO A 85 9.93 -1.88 -1.42
CA PRO A 85 11.05 -1.71 -2.34
C PRO A 85 10.78 -0.66 -3.41
N LEU A 86 9.53 -0.48 -3.86
CA LEU A 86 9.15 0.58 -4.80
C LEU A 86 9.35 1.98 -4.21
N LEU A 87 8.90 2.18 -2.97
CA LEU A 87 9.08 3.45 -2.27
C LEU A 87 10.56 3.70 -1.96
N TRP A 88 11.32 2.64 -1.63
CA TRP A 88 12.78 2.72 -1.48
C TRP A 88 13.48 3.10 -2.79
N ALA A 89 13.08 2.51 -3.92
CA ALA A 89 13.62 2.87 -5.23
C ALA A 89 13.35 4.35 -5.57
N LEU A 90 12.22 4.90 -5.16
CA LEU A 90 11.92 6.33 -5.29
C LEU A 90 12.83 7.21 -4.43
N VAL A 91 13.04 6.83 -3.16
CA VAL A 91 14.00 7.51 -2.27
C VAL A 91 15.39 7.48 -2.90
N TYR A 92 15.84 6.31 -3.36
CA TYR A 92 17.15 6.16 -3.98
C TYR A 92 17.31 7.00 -5.25
N ARG A 93 16.26 7.07 -6.08
CA ARG A 93 16.27 7.90 -7.29
C ARG A 93 16.34 9.39 -6.97
N LEU A 94 15.72 9.84 -5.89
CA LEU A 94 15.83 11.22 -5.40
C LEU A 94 17.27 11.49 -4.92
N TRP A 95 17.82 10.58 -4.12
CA TRP A 95 19.19 10.68 -3.62
C TRP A 95 20.23 10.69 -4.75
N ALA A 96 20.11 9.80 -5.74
CA ALA A 96 21.01 9.70 -6.89
C ALA A 96 21.00 10.94 -7.80
N LYS A 97 19.94 11.76 -7.76
CA LYS A 97 19.90 13.04 -8.48
C LYS A 97 20.75 14.13 -7.81
N GLY A 98 21.23 13.92 -6.59
CA GLY A 98 22.06 14.88 -5.87
C GLY A 98 21.33 16.14 -5.43
N GLU A 99 20.00 16.10 -5.31
CA GLU A 99 19.18 17.17 -4.71
C GLU A 99 19.15 17.09 -3.17
#